data_AF-A0A6B1EYT9-F1
#
_entry.id   AF-A0A6B1EYT9-F1
#
_cell.length_a   1.000
_cell.length_b   1.000
_cell.length_c   1.000
_cell.angle_alpha   90.00
_cell.angle_beta   90.00
_cell.angle_gamma   90.00
#
_symmetry.space_group_name_H-M   'P 1'
#
loop_
_entity.id
_entity.type
_entity.pdbx_description
1 polymer ?
#
loop_
_entity_poly.entity_id
_entity_poly.type
_entity_poly.pdbx_seq_one_letter_code
_entity_poly.pdbx_strand_id
1 'polypeptide(L)'
;MDNDYLRDLLLDYESNENGRVILPPYLDGSNQKEIHHVELLCDEGLMIKASNAAYRLTSNGYGFVSAIRDDRTWYRIKAKAGDPTTLNNLMGIALEHQNKVGEVMGNNEAYNLIMIGGIWRWNEQNVASIECSRFLELPYTTQEMIDRFPDDTQAGLNEFKRYPCLFMNEGTENQLAQAGEITKISHNDGDMISFEYVLYNWIEPVPNHSVLKKMNAFGIQVEREFHRKHWALKKGNLFQSLLSLHPVRKGPQVFQIDPYPQIDQWWVSVMMPFDDKFNQVNSTIKKAAEAVNLKADRVDDIWKKDAIIQDIVNLIDQSSIVVCDCTGKKPNVFYELGIAHTLGREFILITQNENDIPFDLKHLRYIKYLDNGEGREKLCVELQERFKTLKSRH
;
A
#
# COMPACT_ATOMS: atom_id res chain seq x y z
N MET A 1 -13.51 -25.93 -8.72
CA MET A 1 -13.08 -24.70 -8.04
C MET A 1 -12.90 -23.62 -9.10
N ASP A 2 -13.52 -22.47 -8.90
CA ASP A 2 -13.40 -21.30 -9.78
C ASP A 2 -12.45 -20.31 -9.13
N ASN A 3 -11.24 -20.20 -9.67
CA ASN A 3 -10.15 -19.46 -9.05
C ASN A 3 -10.43 -17.96 -8.98
N ASP A 4 -11.00 -17.38 -10.04
CA ASP A 4 -11.25 -15.93 -10.10
C ASP A 4 -12.40 -15.58 -9.14
N TYR A 5 -13.45 -16.41 -9.10
CA TYR A 5 -14.51 -16.26 -8.12
C TYR A 5 -14.00 -16.39 -6.68
N LEU A 6 -13.08 -17.31 -6.40
CA LEU A 6 -12.46 -17.45 -5.07
C LEU A 6 -11.61 -16.23 -4.68
N ARG A 7 -10.89 -15.63 -5.62
CA ARG A 7 -10.12 -14.39 -5.39
C ARG A 7 -11.05 -13.23 -5.07
N ASP A 8 -12.07 -13.02 -5.88
CA ASP A 8 -13.04 -11.94 -5.68
C ASP A 8 -13.71 -12.10 -4.30
N LEU A 9 -14.10 -13.34 -3.96
CA LEU A 9 -14.68 -13.68 -2.66
C LEU A 9 -13.75 -13.34 -1.48
N LEU A 10 -12.46 -13.67 -1.59
CA LEU A 10 -11.47 -13.38 -0.55
C LEU A 10 -11.22 -11.88 -0.37
N LEU A 11 -11.19 -11.10 -1.46
CA LEU A 11 -11.05 -9.63 -1.43
C LEU A 11 -12.31 -8.97 -0.84
N ASP A 12 -13.48 -9.50 -1.17
CA ASP A 12 -14.77 -9.10 -0.58
C ASP A 12 -14.85 -9.44 0.93
N TYR A 13 -14.26 -10.56 1.35
CA TYR A 13 -14.25 -10.97 2.76
C TYR A 13 -13.22 -10.20 3.60
N GLU A 14 -12.07 -9.85 3.02
CA GLU A 14 -11.05 -9.04 3.67
C GLU A 14 -11.54 -7.59 3.88
N SER A 15 -12.33 -7.07 2.94
CA SER A 15 -12.93 -5.73 3.04
C SER A 15 -14.14 -5.66 3.99
N ASN A 16 -14.53 -6.76 4.63
CA ASN A 16 -15.70 -6.79 5.52
C ASN A 16 -15.32 -6.58 6.99
N GLU A 17 -15.72 -5.45 7.57
CA GLU A 17 -15.26 -4.87 8.86
C GLU A 17 -15.39 -5.77 10.11
N ASN A 18 -16.17 -6.85 10.10
CA ASN A 18 -16.38 -7.68 11.29
C ASN A 18 -15.35 -8.80 11.49
N GLY A 19 -14.43 -9.01 10.54
CA GLY A 19 -13.56 -10.18 10.51
C GLY A 19 -14.35 -11.50 10.56
N ARG A 20 -15.64 -11.48 10.17
CA ARG A 20 -16.58 -12.60 10.17
C ARG A 20 -17.48 -12.53 8.94
N VAL A 21 -17.30 -13.47 8.01
CA VAL A 21 -18.18 -13.81 6.90
C VAL A 21 -19.43 -14.49 7.45
N ILE A 22 -20.61 -13.86 7.36
CA ILE A 22 -21.87 -14.49 7.74
C ILE A 22 -22.52 -15.06 6.48
N LEU A 23 -22.49 -16.38 6.30
CA LEU A 23 -23.19 -17.05 5.21
C LEU A 23 -24.66 -17.27 5.60
N PRO A 24 -25.64 -16.86 4.78
CA PRO A 24 -27.06 -17.06 5.09
C PRO A 24 -27.39 -18.56 5.27
N PRO A 25 -28.16 -18.94 6.30
CA PRO A 25 -28.59 -20.33 6.46
C PRO A 25 -29.75 -20.63 5.49
N TYR A 26 -29.43 -21.13 4.29
CA TYR A 26 -30.39 -21.71 3.29
C TYR A 26 -31.42 -20.67 2.73
N LEU A 27 -31.97 -20.64 1.52
CA LEU A 27 -32.16 -21.52 0.35
C LEU A 27 -32.38 -20.62 -0.88
N ASP A 28 -31.35 -20.39 -1.68
CA ASP A 28 -31.52 -20.17 -3.12
C ASP A 28 -30.24 -20.70 -3.79
N GLY A 29 -30.37 -21.31 -4.96
CA GLY A 29 -29.27 -22.02 -5.64
C GLY A 29 -28.04 -21.15 -5.96
N SER A 30 -28.09 -19.83 -5.79
CA SER A 30 -26.96 -18.91 -5.95
C SER A 30 -25.87 -19.10 -4.90
N ASN A 31 -26.21 -19.48 -3.66
CA ASN A 31 -25.24 -19.57 -2.55
C ASN A 31 -24.47 -20.90 -2.50
N GLN A 32 -24.83 -21.92 -3.29
CA GLN A 32 -24.12 -23.21 -3.25
C GLN A 32 -22.66 -23.10 -3.72
N LYS A 33 -22.40 -22.23 -4.71
CA LYS A 33 -21.04 -21.97 -5.21
C LYS A 33 -20.19 -21.30 -4.13
N GLU A 34 -20.73 -20.29 -3.44
CA GLU A 34 -20.04 -19.60 -2.35
C GLU A 34 -19.73 -20.53 -1.17
N ILE A 35 -20.73 -21.31 -0.72
CA ILE A 35 -20.57 -22.28 0.37
C ILE A 35 -19.46 -23.28 0.06
N HIS A 36 -19.41 -23.82 -1.16
CA HIS A 36 -18.37 -24.75 -1.57
C HIS A 36 -16.96 -24.13 -1.53
N HIS A 37 -16.79 -22.86 -1.93
CA HIS A 37 -15.49 -22.19 -1.86
C HIS A 37 -15.11 -21.85 -0.41
N VAL A 38 -16.06 -21.48 0.44
CA VAL A 38 -15.81 -21.25 1.88
C VAL A 38 -15.39 -22.53 2.60
N GLU A 39 -15.99 -23.67 2.26
CA GLU A 39 -15.58 -24.98 2.78
C GLU A 39 -14.13 -25.31 2.38
N LEU A 40 -13.77 -25.10 1.10
CA LEU A 40 -12.39 -25.26 0.63
C LEU A 40 -11.41 -24.33 1.37
N LEU A 41 -11.78 -23.06 1.59
CA LEU A 41 -10.97 -22.11 2.36
C LEU A 41 -10.80 -22.54 3.83
N CYS A 42 -11.79 -23.23 4.41
CA CYS A 42 -11.69 -23.79 5.75
C CYS A 42 -10.80 -25.03 5.82
N ASP A 43 -10.92 -25.93 4.84
CA ASP A 43 -10.11 -27.14 4.77
C ASP A 43 -8.60 -26.83 4.64
N GLU A 44 -8.26 -25.77 3.92
CA GLU A 44 -6.88 -25.28 3.78
C GLU A 44 -6.45 -24.29 4.89
N GLY A 45 -7.30 -24.05 5.88
CA GLY A 45 -6.98 -23.21 7.05
C GLY A 45 -6.85 -21.71 6.77
N LEU A 46 -7.30 -21.23 5.61
CA LEU A 46 -7.42 -19.80 5.30
C LEU A 46 -8.60 -19.14 6.03
N MET A 47 -9.63 -19.93 6.32
CA MET A 47 -10.78 -19.52 7.10
C MET A 47 -11.05 -20.50 8.23
N ILE A 48 -11.74 -20.04 9.27
CA ILE A 48 -12.25 -20.89 10.33
C ILE A 48 -13.70 -20.56 10.63
N LYS A 49 -14.49 -21.60 10.91
CA LYS A 49 -15.89 -21.46 11.32
C LYS A 49 -15.96 -20.87 12.74
N ALA A 50 -16.46 -19.65 12.84
CA ALA A 50 -16.66 -18.93 14.10
C ALA A 50 -18.01 -19.23 14.78
N SER A 51 -19.05 -19.59 14.02
CA SER A 51 -20.37 -20.04 14.51
C SER A 51 -21.14 -20.82 13.43
N ASN A 52 -22.40 -21.23 13.68
CA ASN A 52 -23.22 -22.01 12.75
C ASN A 52 -23.36 -21.41 11.34
N ALA A 53 -23.22 -20.10 11.21
CA ALA A 53 -23.34 -19.35 9.97
C ALA A 53 -22.24 -18.28 9.79
N ALA A 54 -21.22 -18.26 10.65
CA ALA A 54 -20.14 -17.27 10.57
C ALA A 54 -18.79 -17.94 10.40
N TYR A 55 -17.97 -17.44 9.49
CA TYR A 55 -16.60 -17.84 9.22
C TYR A 55 -15.68 -16.63 9.35
N ARG A 56 -14.39 -16.80 9.61
CA ARG A 56 -13.44 -15.69 9.68
C ARG A 56 -12.16 -16.04 8.97
N LEU A 57 -11.53 -15.05 8.34
CA LEU A 57 -10.17 -15.22 7.82
C LEU A 57 -9.20 -15.46 8.97
N THR A 58 -8.29 -16.41 8.78
CA THR A 58 -7.15 -16.62 9.67
C THR A 58 -6.03 -15.67 9.29
N SER A 59 -4.97 -15.58 10.11
CA SER A 59 -3.76 -14.84 9.74
C SER A 59 -3.16 -15.36 8.43
N ASN A 60 -3.25 -16.67 8.16
CA ASN A 60 -2.85 -17.26 6.87
C ASN A 60 -3.78 -16.83 5.74
N GLY A 61 -5.09 -16.70 6.01
CA GLY A 61 -6.08 -16.08 5.15
C GLY A 61 -5.67 -14.70 4.69
N TYR A 62 -5.45 -13.77 5.64
CA TYR A 62 -5.01 -12.40 5.34
C TYR A 62 -3.68 -12.34 4.58
N GLY A 63 -2.71 -13.20 4.95
CA GLY A 63 -1.46 -13.34 4.20
C GLY A 63 -1.70 -13.71 2.74
N PHE A 64 -2.49 -14.76 2.50
CA PHE A 64 -2.83 -15.21 1.16
C PHE A 64 -3.59 -14.15 0.34
N VAL A 65 -4.57 -13.45 0.93
CA VAL A 65 -5.30 -12.36 0.24
C VAL A 65 -4.35 -11.24 -0.18
N SER A 66 -3.44 -10.82 0.71
CA SER A 66 -2.42 -9.83 0.39
C SER A 66 -1.51 -10.27 -0.77
N ALA A 67 -1.20 -11.57 -0.87
CA ALA A 67 -0.35 -12.12 -1.95
C ALA A 67 -1.02 -12.10 -3.33
N ILE A 68 -2.35 -12.21 -3.37
CA ILE A 68 -3.13 -12.29 -4.61
C ILE A 68 -3.86 -10.99 -4.96
N ARG A 69 -3.64 -9.92 -4.18
CA ARG A 69 -4.35 -8.64 -4.34
C ARG A 69 -4.03 -7.96 -5.67
N ASP A 70 -2.76 -7.96 -6.11
CA ASP A 70 -2.36 -7.38 -7.40
C ASP A 70 -2.75 -8.28 -8.58
N ASP A 71 -3.46 -7.72 -9.58
CA ASP A 71 -3.96 -8.45 -10.74
C ASP A 71 -2.84 -9.15 -11.53
N ARG A 72 -1.70 -8.48 -11.71
CA ARG A 72 -0.57 -9.07 -12.46
C ARG A 72 0.04 -10.25 -11.72
N THR A 73 0.11 -10.16 -10.40
CA THR A 73 0.59 -11.22 -9.51
C THR A 73 -0.38 -12.40 -9.52
N TRP A 74 -1.68 -12.15 -9.43
CA TRP A 74 -2.72 -13.18 -9.53
C TRP A 74 -2.64 -13.99 -10.83
N TYR A 75 -2.59 -13.33 -11.99
CA TYR A 75 -2.50 -14.03 -13.27
C TYR A 75 -1.23 -14.86 -13.40
N ARG A 76 -0.10 -14.42 -12.82
CA ARG A 76 1.15 -15.19 -12.79
C ARG A 76 1.05 -16.42 -11.89
N ILE A 77 0.45 -16.29 -10.71
CA ILE A 77 0.22 -17.40 -9.78
C ILE A 77 -0.66 -18.45 -10.45
N LYS A 78 -1.77 -18.03 -11.08
CA LYS A 78 -2.70 -18.90 -11.80
C LYS A 78 -2.03 -19.60 -12.98
N ALA A 79 -1.21 -18.90 -13.75
CA ALA A 79 -0.47 -19.48 -14.88
C ALA A 79 0.55 -20.54 -14.45
N LYS A 80 1.21 -20.35 -13.29
CA LYS A 80 2.14 -21.34 -12.72
C LYS A 80 1.43 -22.55 -12.12
N ALA A 81 0.24 -22.38 -11.59
CA ALA A 81 -0.51 -23.45 -10.94
C ALA A 81 -1.10 -24.47 -11.94
N GLY A 82 -1.43 -24.05 -13.17
CA GLY A 82 -1.98 -24.91 -14.23
C GLY A 82 -3.51 -25.09 -14.16
N ASP A 83 -4.06 -26.06 -14.89
CA ASP A 83 -5.49 -26.44 -14.83
C ASP A 83 -5.64 -27.96 -15.06
N PRO A 84 -6.28 -28.74 -14.15
CA PRO A 84 -6.96 -28.35 -12.91
C PRO A 84 -6.01 -27.99 -11.76
N THR A 85 -6.32 -26.90 -11.06
CA THR A 85 -5.55 -26.39 -9.92
C THR A 85 -6.29 -26.59 -8.60
N THR A 86 -5.55 -26.95 -7.54
CA THR A 86 -6.05 -27.02 -6.17
C THR A 86 -5.71 -25.74 -5.39
N LEU A 87 -6.53 -25.41 -4.38
CA LEU A 87 -6.32 -24.23 -3.53
C LEU A 87 -4.97 -24.29 -2.80
N ASN A 88 -4.59 -25.47 -2.32
CA ASN A 88 -3.28 -25.72 -1.72
C ASN A 88 -2.11 -25.34 -2.63
N ASN A 89 -2.19 -25.67 -3.93
CA ASN A 89 -1.16 -25.31 -4.91
C ASN A 89 -1.07 -23.79 -5.12
N LEU A 90 -2.22 -23.09 -5.20
CA LEU A 90 -2.26 -21.62 -5.27
C LEU A 90 -1.64 -20.99 -4.03
N MET A 91 -1.97 -21.51 -2.84
CA MET A 91 -1.41 -21.04 -1.57
C MET A 91 0.10 -21.23 -1.51
N GLY A 92 0.61 -22.40 -1.92
CA GLY A 92 2.05 -22.67 -1.96
C GLY A 92 2.79 -21.66 -2.83
N ILE A 93 2.29 -21.40 -4.05
CA ILE A 93 2.91 -20.45 -4.99
C ILE A 93 2.79 -19.00 -4.50
N ALA A 94 1.67 -18.62 -3.90
CA ALA A 94 1.45 -17.28 -3.37
C ALA A 94 2.29 -16.98 -2.13
N LEU A 95 2.40 -17.93 -1.20
CA LEU A 95 3.27 -17.82 -0.02
C LEU A 95 4.74 -17.84 -0.42
N GLU A 96 5.14 -18.65 -1.42
CA GLU A 96 6.49 -18.58 -2.00
C GLU A 96 6.76 -17.18 -2.59
N HIS A 97 5.76 -16.56 -3.24
CA HIS A 97 5.89 -15.20 -3.78
C HIS A 97 6.02 -14.14 -2.67
N GLN A 98 5.21 -14.21 -1.62
CA GLN A 98 5.28 -13.28 -0.49
C GLN A 98 6.54 -13.46 0.36
N ASN A 99 6.92 -14.71 0.65
CA ASN A 99 8.17 -15.00 1.37
C ASN A 99 9.37 -14.54 0.55
N LYS A 100 9.34 -14.68 -0.78
CA LYS A 100 10.33 -14.04 -1.66
C LYS A 100 10.34 -12.53 -1.49
N VAL A 101 9.19 -11.84 -1.47
CA VAL A 101 9.17 -10.37 -1.24
C VAL A 101 9.72 -10.00 0.14
N GLY A 102 9.40 -10.73 1.19
CA GLY A 102 9.92 -10.52 2.54
C GLY A 102 11.42 -10.85 2.70
N GLU A 103 11.90 -11.92 2.08
CA GLU A 103 13.33 -12.31 2.02
C GLU A 103 14.13 -11.33 1.14
N VAL A 104 13.54 -10.85 0.05
CA VAL A 104 14.13 -9.85 -0.86
C VAL A 104 14.20 -8.47 -0.20
N MET A 105 13.20 -8.07 0.58
CA MET A 105 13.21 -6.80 1.31
C MET A 105 14.01 -6.86 2.62
N GLY A 106 14.16 -8.05 3.21
CA GLY A 106 14.93 -8.31 4.42
C GLY A 106 16.44 -8.15 4.20
N ASN A 107 17.11 -7.51 5.16
CA ASN A 107 18.56 -7.30 5.35
C ASN A 107 19.53 -7.73 4.21
N ASN A 108 19.27 -7.31 2.97
CA ASN A 108 20.14 -7.59 1.84
C ASN A 108 21.36 -6.68 1.93
N GLU A 109 22.48 -7.26 2.37
CA GLU A 109 23.78 -6.59 2.46
C GLU A 109 24.40 -6.31 1.08
N ALA A 110 23.84 -6.87 0.01
CA ALA A 110 24.31 -6.72 -1.36
C ALA A 110 23.19 -6.89 -2.40
N TYR A 111 23.45 -6.41 -3.61
CA TYR A 111 22.59 -6.60 -4.78
C TYR A 111 23.40 -6.68 -6.09
N ASN A 112 22.87 -7.35 -7.09
CA ASN A 112 23.43 -7.40 -8.44
C ASN A 112 23.11 -6.09 -9.17
N LEU A 113 24.08 -5.50 -9.85
CA LEU A 113 23.86 -4.44 -10.82
C LEU A 113 24.31 -4.95 -12.19
N ILE A 114 23.37 -5.02 -13.13
CA ILE A 114 23.66 -5.47 -14.48
C ILE A 114 23.38 -4.33 -15.46
N MET A 115 24.45 -3.83 -16.06
CA MET A 115 24.40 -2.84 -17.13
C MET A 115 24.47 -3.56 -18.48
N ILE A 116 23.49 -3.32 -19.34
CA ILE A 116 23.41 -3.91 -20.68
C ILE A 116 23.33 -2.79 -21.71
N GLY A 117 24.04 -2.95 -22.84
CA GLY A 117 24.05 -1.95 -23.92
C GLY A 117 23.02 -2.23 -25.00
N GLY A 118 22.53 -1.15 -25.62
CA GLY A 118 21.49 -1.14 -26.66
C GLY A 118 20.11 -0.73 -26.13
N ILE A 119 19.13 -0.57 -27.04
CA ILE A 119 17.71 -0.38 -26.66
C ILE A 119 17.19 -1.74 -26.21
N TRP A 120 17.55 -2.15 -25.01
CA TRP A 120 17.02 -3.35 -24.40
C TRP A 120 15.58 -3.07 -24.00
N ARG A 121 14.66 -3.51 -24.84
CA ARG A 121 13.28 -3.79 -24.44
C ARG A 121 13.33 -5.15 -23.79
N TRP A 122 13.03 -5.20 -22.49
CA TRP A 122 12.77 -6.41 -21.70
C TRP A 122 12.20 -7.50 -22.61
N ASN A 123 13.06 -8.43 -23.05
CA ASN A 123 12.70 -9.32 -24.14
C ASN A 123 11.58 -10.26 -23.66
N GLU A 124 10.68 -10.67 -24.55
CA GLU A 124 9.55 -11.53 -24.18
C GLU A 124 10.00 -12.85 -23.53
N GLN A 125 11.26 -13.23 -23.75
CA GLN A 125 11.88 -14.45 -23.25
C GLN A 125 12.54 -14.30 -21.86
N ASN A 126 12.75 -13.08 -21.34
CA ASN A 126 13.50 -12.78 -20.11
C ASN A 126 14.86 -13.50 -19.96
N VAL A 127 15.65 -13.55 -21.05
CA VAL A 127 16.97 -14.19 -21.08
C VAL A 127 18.02 -13.20 -21.57
N ALA A 128 19.17 -13.14 -20.88
CA ALA A 128 20.29 -12.29 -21.24
C ALA A 128 21.63 -13.05 -21.14
N SER A 129 22.69 -12.44 -21.66
CA SER A 129 24.05 -12.98 -21.51
C SER A 129 25.09 -11.87 -21.43
N ILE A 130 26.21 -12.16 -20.79
CA ILE A 130 27.34 -11.26 -20.64
C ILE A 130 28.65 -12.03 -20.80
N GLU A 131 29.68 -11.39 -21.38
CA GLU A 131 31.03 -11.96 -21.46
C GLU A 131 31.61 -12.13 -20.05
N CYS A 132 32.30 -13.24 -19.79
CA CYS A 132 32.93 -13.49 -18.48
C CYS A 132 33.91 -12.38 -18.09
N SER A 133 34.60 -11.78 -19.07
CA SER A 133 35.48 -10.62 -18.85
C SER A 133 34.78 -9.36 -18.30
N ARG A 134 33.44 -9.31 -18.31
CA ARG A 134 32.60 -8.21 -17.82
C ARG A 134 31.89 -8.56 -16.50
N PHE A 135 32.07 -9.79 -16.02
CA PHE A 135 31.52 -10.27 -14.76
C PHE A 135 32.48 -9.92 -13.62
N LEU A 136 31.96 -9.23 -12.59
CA LEU A 136 32.71 -8.79 -11.41
C LEU A 136 33.96 -7.95 -11.74
N GLU A 137 33.93 -7.19 -12.84
CA GLU A 137 35.07 -6.37 -13.27
C GLU A 137 35.45 -5.33 -12.21
N LEU A 138 36.74 -5.24 -11.87
CA LEU A 138 37.30 -4.12 -11.09
C LEU A 138 37.33 -2.86 -11.96
N PRO A 139 36.94 -1.67 -11.45
CA PRO A 139 36.61 -1.35 -10.07
C PRO A 139 35.10 -1.41 -9.74
N TYR A 140 34.26 -1.97 -10.60
CA TYR A 140 32.80 -1.91 -10.46
C TYR A 140 32.28 -2.80 -9.33
N THR A 141 32.94 -3.95 -9.10
CA THR A 141 32.81 -4.74 -7.88
C THR A 141 34.04 -4.54 -7.02
N THR A 142 33.88 -4.26 -5.73
CA THR A 142 35.02 -4.08 -4.82
C THR A 142 35.72 -5.41 -4.56
N GLN A 143 37.04 -5.40 -4.34
CA GLN A 143 37.81 -6.62 -4.02
C GLN A 143 37.23 -7.37 -2.81
N GLU A 144 36.82 -6.65 -1.75
CA GLU A 144 36.12 -7.20 -0.57
C GLU A 144 34.91 -8.08 -0.95
N MET A 145 34.18 -7.68 -1.99
CA MET A 145 33.00 -8.41 -2.46
C MET A 145 33.37 -9.58 -3.36
N ILE A 146 34.43 -9.46 -4.17
CA ILE A 146 34.95 -10.57 -4.98
C ILE A 146 35.48 -11.69 -4.08
N ASP A 147 36.26 -11.34 -3.05
CA ASP A 147 36.87 -12.29 -2.11
C ASP A 147 35.83 -13.13 -1.31
N ARG A 148 34.57 -12.67 -1.24
CA ARG A 148 33.47 -13.40 -0.59
C ARG A 148 32.95 -14.58 -1.43
N PHE A 149 33.28 -14.67 -2.72
CA PHE A 149 32.79 -15.72 -3.61
C PHE A 149 33.91 -16.70 -3.97
N PRO A 150 33.77 -18.00 -3.66
CA PRO A 150 34.95 -18.87 -3.64
C PRO A 150 35.48 -19.28 -5.01
N ASP A 151 34.65 -19.39 -6.06
CA ASP A 151 35.10 -19.89 -7.37
C ASP A 151 34.08 -19.56 -8.48
N ASP A 152 34.54 -19.51 -9.75
CA ASP A 152 33.71 -19.41 -10.97
C ASP A 152 32.89 -20.69 -11.29
N THR A 153 32.69 -21.56 -10.31
CA THR A 153 31.91 -22.79 -10.47
C THR A 153 30.42 -22.47 -10.61
N GLN A 154 29.65 -23.38 -11.21
CA GLN A 154 28.19 -23.26 -11.28
C GLN A 154 27.54 -23.11 -9.88
N ALA A 155 28.16 -23.67 -8.84
CA ALA A 155 27.73 -23.49 -7.46
C ALA A 155 27.97 -22.05 -6.96
N GLY A 156 29.13 -21.46 -7.27
CA GLY A 156 29.43 -20.06 -6.99
C GLY A 156 28.50 -19.10 -7.75
N LEU A 157 28.23 -19.37 -9.02
CA LEU A 157 27.28 -18.58 -9.82
C LEU A 157 25.86 -18.60 -9.25
N ASN A 158 25.43 -19.73 -8.67
CA ASN A 158 24.10 -19.82 -8.06
C ASN A 158 23.92 -18.94 -6.81
N GLU A 159 25.00 -18.52 -6.13
CA GLU A 159 24.91 -17.62 -4.99
C GLU A 159 24.40 -16.23 -5.40
N PHE A 160 24.68 -15.78 -6.61
CA PHE A 160 24.22 -14.48 -7.12
C PHE A 160 22.70 -14.40 -7.26
N LYS A 161 22.00 -15.55 -7.35
CA LYS A 161 20.53 -15.62 -7.40
C LYS A 161 19.86 -15.20 -6.09
N ARG A 162 20.59 -15.23 -4.98
CA ARG A 162 20.06 -14.85 -3.66
C ARG A 162 19.86 -13.34 -3.54
N TYR A 163 20.57 -12.57 -4.34
CA TYR A 163 20.55 -11.12 -4.27
C TYR A 163 19.60 -10.52 -5.33
N PRO A 164 18.84 -9.48 -4.97
CA PRO A 164 18.05 -8.74 -5.94
C PRO A 164 18.96 -8.12 -6.99
N CYS A 165 18.40 -7.79 -8.15
CA CYS A 165 19.13 -7.25 -9.28
C CYS A 165 18.53 -5.93 -9.75
N LEU A 166 19.38 -4.93 -9.94
CA LEU A 166 19.08 -3.71 -10.67
C LEU A 166 19.56 -3.87 -12.12
N PHE A 167 18.61 -4.05 -13.03
CA PHE A 167 18.86 -4.13 -14.46
C PHE A 167 18.81 -2.73 -15.06
N MET A 168 19.85 -2.34 -15.80
CA MET A 168 20.00 -1.00 -16.35
C MET A 168 20.44 -1.06 -17.82
N ASN A 169 19.91 -0.14 -18.62
CA ASN A 169 20.42 0.10 -19.97
C ASN A 169 21.54 1.14 -19.94
N GLU A 170 22.54 0.99 -20.80
CA GLU A 170 23.62 1.99 -20.94
C GLU A 170 23.06 3.37 -21.32
N GLY A 171 23.52 4.40 -20.60
CA GLY A 171 23.16 5.79 -20.79
C GLY A 171 22.88 6.51 -19.47
N THR A 172 22.88 7.83 -19.50
CA THR A 172 22.76 8.71 -18.33
C THR A 172 21.47 9.53 -18.32
N GLU A 173 20.58 9.30 -19.28
CA GLU A 173 19.38 10.10 -19.54
C GLU A 173 18.12 9.32 -19.12
N ASN A 174 17.16 9.16 -20.04
CA ASN A 174 15.86 8.53 -19.80
C ASN A 174 15.85 7.01 -19.95
N GLN A 175 17.02 6.37 -20.07
CA GLN A 175 17.13 4.93 -20.01
C GLN A 175 16.57 4.44 -18.67
N LEU A 176 15.85 3.32 -18.69
CA LEU A 176 15.18 2.81 -17.49
C LEU A 176 16.06 1.78 -16.78
N ALA A 177 16.09 1.92 -15.46
CA ALA A 177 16.54 0.94 -14.49
C ALA A 177 15.32 0.24 -13.89
N GLN A 178 15.37 -1.07 -13.76
CA GLN A 178 14.31 -1.87 -13.13
C GLN A 178 14.89 -2.88 -12.16
N ALA A 179 14.19 -3.06 -11.04
CA ALA A 179 14.53 -4.07 -10.06
C ALA A 179 13.90 -5.43 -10.42
N GLY A 180 14.58 -6.51 -10.09
CA GLY A 180 14.12 -7.87 -10.32
C GLY A 180 15.02 -8.89 -9.64
N GLU A 181 14.91 -10.14 -10.07
CA GLU A 181 15.70 -11.27 -9.59
C GLU A 181 16.23 -12.11 -10.75
N ILE A 182 17.31 -12.82 -10.50
CA ILE A 182 17.91 -13.75 -11.45
C ILE A 182 17.44 -15.16 -11.09
N THR A 183 16.72 -15.82 -12.00
CA THR A 183 16.09 -17.12 -11.75
C THR A 183 16.98 -18.29 -12.14
N LYS A 184 17.89 -18.08 -13.09
CA LYS A 184 18.84 -19.09 -13.57
C LYS A 184 20.11 -18.43 -14.08
N ILE A 185 21.25 -19.06 -13.85
CA ILE A 185 22.56 -18.62 -14.33
C ILE A 185 23.27 -19.86 -14.86
N SER A 186 23.92 -19.75 -16.03
CA SER A 186 24.74 -20.81 -16.60
C SER A 186 25.99 -20.23 -17.24
N HIS A 187 27.12 -20.88 -16.97
CA HIS A 187 28.34 -20.64 -17.72
C HIS A 187 28.32 -21.48 -19.01
N ASN A 188 28.51 -20.85 -20.16
CA ASN A 188 28.52 -21.53 -21.45
C ASN A 188 29.98 -21.77 -21.91
N ASP A 189 30.21 -22.76 -22.78
CA ASP A 189 31.53 -23.11 -23.34
C ASP A 189 32.22 -21.97 -24.13
N GLY A 190 31.50 -20.87 -24.41
CA GLY A 190 31.95 -19.73 -25.21
C GLY A 190 32.36 -18.48 -24.41
N ASP A 191 32.80 -18.62 -23.15
CA ASP A 191 33.22 -17.50 -22.28
C ASP A 191 32.11 -16.45 -22.03
N MET A 192 30.87 -16.95 -21.98
CA MET A 192 29.66 -16.16 -21.75
C MET A 192 28.88 -16.74 -20.57
N ILE A 193 28.41 -15.86 -19.70
CA ILE A 193 27.45 -16.16 -18.64
C ILE A 193 26.06 -15.82 -19.17
N SER A 194 25.20 -16.82 -19.32
CA SER A 194 23.79 -16.64 -19.63
C SER A 194 22.94 -16.65 -18.36
N PHE A 195 21.88 -15.86 -18.34
CA PHE A 195 20.97 -15.82 -17.20
C PHE A 195 19.52 -15.54 -17.62
N GLU A 196 18.60 -16.12 -16.85
CA GLU A 196 17.16 -15.84 -16.92
C GLU A 196 16.78 -14.94 -15.75
N TYR A 197 15.84 -14.01 -15.94
CA TYR A 197 15.47 -13.05 -14.91
C TYR A 197 13.95 -12.82 -14.83
N VAL A 198 13.49 -12.23 -13.73
CA VAL A 198 12.11 -11.77 -13.55
C VAL A 198 12.13 -10.38 -12.95
N LEU A 199 11.31 -9.47 -13.49
CA LEU A 199 11.21 -8.09 -13.02
C LEU A 199 10.12 -7.93 -11.96
N TYR A 200 10.39 -7.05 -10.99
CA TYR A 200 9.45 -6.66 -9.96
C TYR A 200 8.48 -5.61 -10.51
N ASN A 201 7.33 -6.06 -11.00
CA ASN A 201 6.30 -5.19 -11.58
C ASN A 201 5.66 -4.20 -10.58
N TRP A 202 5.84 -4.44 -9.28
CA TRP A 202 5.37 -3.59 -8.18
C TRP A 202 6.34 -2.46 -7.84
N ILE A 203 7.54 -2.45 -8.43
CA ILE A 203 8.50 -1.34 -8.33
C ILE A 203 8.47 -0.56 -9.63
N GLU A 204 8.23 0.74 -9.52
CA GLU A 204 8.23 1.61 -10.68
C GLU A 204 9.63 1.70 -11.32
N PRO A 205 9.73 1.61 -12.65
CA PRO A 205 11.00 1.81 -13.34
C PRO A 205 11.56 3.21 -13.09
N VAL A 206 12.87 3.29 -12.85
CA VAL A 206 13.55 4.55 -12.53
C VAL A 206 14.39 4.99 -13.72
N PRO A 207 14.37 6.26 -14.13
CA PRO A 207 15.27 6.74 -15.16
C PRO A 207 16.72 6.88 -14.66
N ASN A 208 17.69 6.53 -15.50
CA ASN A 208 19.11 6.52 -15.16
C ASN A 208 19.63 7.87 -14.68
N HIS A 209 19.13 8.99 -15.21
CA HIS A 209 19.50 10.32 -14.71
C HIS A 209 19.21 10.50 -13.20
N SER A 210 18.22 9.80 -12.65
CA SER A 210 17.90 9.83 -11.21
C SER A 210 18.87 8.98 -10.41
N VAL A 211 19.23 7.79 -10.93
CA VAL A 211 20.26 6.93 -10.34
C VAL A 211 21.61 7.65 -10.34
N LEU A 212 21.98 8.31 -11.45
CA LEU A 212 23.21 9.07 -11.60
C LEU A 212 23.32 10.19 -10.56
N LYS A 213 22.25 10.98 -10.35
CA LYS A 213 22.20 12.01 -9.31
C LYS A 213 22.44 11.48 -7.89
N LYS A 214 22.17 10.19 -7.66
CA LYS A 214 22.38 9.50 -6.38
C LYS A 214 23.33 8.31 -6.51
N MET A 215 24.30 8.34 -7.43
CA MET A 215 25.13 7.17 -7.77
C MET A 215 25.81 6.54 -6.55
N ASN A 216 26.22 7.36 -5.58
CA ASN A 216 26.81 6.91 -4.31
C ASN A 216 25.85 6.05 -3.47
N ALA A 217 24.55 6.35 -3.48
CA ALA A 217 23.53 5.55 -2.79
C ALA A 217 23.36 4.16 -3.42
N PHE A 218 23.77 4.00 -4.68
CA PHE A 218 23.78 2.74 -5.42
C PHE A 218 25.18 2.08 -5.45
N GLY A 219 26.13 2.55 -4.62
CA GLY A 219 27.50 2.02 -4.64
C GLY A 219 28.20 2.13 -6.00
N ILE A 220 27.74 3.04 -6.87
CA ILE A 220 28.35 3.35 -8.15
C ILE A 220 29.37 4.46 -7.90
N GLN A 221 30.64 4.17 -8.15
CA GLN A 221 31.74 5.08 -7.82
C GLN A 221 32.15 5.95 -9.01
N VAL A 222 31.94 5.46 -10.23
CA VAL A 222 32.37 6.12 -11.45
C VAL A 222 31.24 6.15 -12.48
N GLU A 223 31.01 7.32 -13.09
CA GLU A 223 29.99 7.51 -14.12
C GLU A 223 30.19 6.60 -15.34
N ARG A 224 31.44 6.16 -15.59
CA ARG A 224 31.77 5.20 -16.67
C ARG A 224 30.97 3.90 -16.58
N GLU A 225 30.51 3.50 -15.39
CA GLU A 225 29.63 2.34 -15.20
C GLU A 225 28.36 2.44 -16.07
N PHE A 226 27.81 3.65 -16.28
CA PHE A 226 26.62 3.87 -17.10
C PHE A 226 26.86 3.71 -18.61
N HIS A 227 28.11 3.59 -19.06
CA HIS A 227 28.47 3.56 -20.47
C HIS A 227 29.10 2.24 -20.92
N ARG A 228 29.06 1.22 -20.07
CA ARG A 228 29.74 -0.05 -20.34
C ARG A 228 28.96 -1.22 -19.80
N LYS A 229 28.78 -2.24 -20.64
CA LYS A 229 28.21 -3.52 -20.26
C LYS A 229 29.05 -4.16 -19.16
N HIS A 230 28.43 -4.45 -18.03
CA HIS A 230 29.08 -5.13 -16.92
C HIS A 230 28.04 -5.72 -15.98
N TRP A 231 28.45 -6.74 -15.23
CA TRP A 231 27.73 -7.25 -14.08
C TRP A 231 28.60 -6.99 -12.86
N ALA A 232 28.12 -6.14 -11.97
CA ALA A 232 28.77 -5.86 -10.69
C ALA A 232 27.94 -6.37 -9.51
N LEU A 233 28.63 -6.68 -8.42
CA LEU A 233 27.99 -6.90 -7.12
C LEU A 233 28.20 -5.66 -6.25
N LYS A 234 27.11 -5.05 -5.83
CA LYS A 234 27.11 -3.81 -5.05
C LYS A 234 26.80 -4.10 -3.58
N LYS A 235 27.52 -3.43 -2.68
CA LYS A 235 27.28 -3.48 -1.23
C LYS A 235 26.13 -2.55 -0.86
N GLY A 236 25.23 -3.00 0.01
CA GLY A 236 24.07 -2.26 0.49
C GLY A 236 22.74 -2.84 0.01
N ASN A 237 21.65 -2.20 0.44
CA ASN A 237 20.29 -2.64 0.16
C ASN A 237 19.69 -1.87 -1.03
N LEU A 238 19.38 -2.58 -2.12
CA LEU A 238 18.83 -1.98 -3.34
C LEU A 238 17.54 -1.19 -3.10
N PHE A 239 16.62 -1.71 -2.28
CA PHE A 239 15.34 -1.07 -2.02
C PHE A 239 15.49 0.23 -1.24
N GLN A 240 16.43 0.28 -0.29
CA GLN A 240 16.79 1.51 0.39
C GLN A 240 17.36 2.55 -0.60
N SER A 241 18.22 2.12 -1.54
CA SER A 241 18.75 2.98 -2.59
C SER A 241 17.64 3.53 -3.49
N LEU A 242 16.69 2.68 -3.90
CA LEU A 242 15.53 3.08 -4.71
C LEU A 242 14.58 4.03 -3.96
N LEU A 243 14.28 3.75 -2.69
CA LEU A 243 13.50 4.64 -1.83
C LEU A 243 14.18 6.01 -1.69
N SER A 244 15.52 6.02 -1.60
CA SER A 244 16.26 7.28 -1.51
C SER A 244 16.01 8.19 -2.71
N LEU A 245 15.69 7.68 -3.89
CA LEU A 245 15.41 8.49 -5.08
C LEU A 245 14.16 9.35 -4.93
N HIS A 246 13.21 8.89 -4.12
CA HIS A 246 11.99 9.62 -3.85
C HIS A 246 12.30 10.72 -2.83
N PRO A 247 11.99 12.00 -3.12
CA PRO A 247 12.14 13.03 -2.13
C PRO A 247 11.19 12.72 -0.97
N VAL A 248 11.75 12.44 0.21
CA VAL A 248 10.97 12.42 1.44
C VAL A 248 10.32 13.80 1.55
N ARG A 249 8.99 13.87 1.42
CA ARG A 249 8.28 15.13 1.64
C ARG A 249 8.62 15.59 3.04
N LYS A 250 9.16 16.81 3.17
CA LYS A 250 9.32 17.41 4.49
C LYS A 250 7.93 17.55 5.09
N GLY A 251 7.74 16.98 6.27
CA GLY A 251 6.50 17.12 7.02
C GLY A 251 6.23 18.60 7.40
N PRO A 252 5.03 18.89 7.91
CA PRO A 252 4.70 20.21 8.42
C PRO A 252 5.67 20.63 9.54
N GLN A 253 5.96 21.95 9.62
CA GLN A 253 6.85 22.50 10.66
C GLN A 253 6.13 22.79 11.98
N VAL A 254 4.81 22.94 11.93
CA VAL A 254 3.97 23.43 13.03
C VAL A 254 3.41 22.27 13.88
N PHE A 255 3.37 21.07 13.32
CA PHE A 255 2.90 19.84 13.95
C PHE A 255 3.55 18.63 13.27
N GLN A 256 3.50 17.49 13.92
CA GLN A 256 3.97 16.20 13.43
C GLN A 256 2.80 15.38 12.91
N ILE A 257 3.02 14.63 11.84
CA ILE A 257 2.06 13.65 11.30
C ILE A 257 2.72 12.28 11.41
N ASP A 258 1.99 11.29 11.94
CA ASP A 258 2.48 9.91 11.96
C ASP A 258 2.49 9.36 10.52
N PRO A 259 3.61 8.80 10.03
CA PRO A 259 3.65 8.17 8.71
C PRO A 259 2.68 6.98 8.57
N TYR A 260 2.22 6.39 9.69
CA TYR A 260 1.31 5.25 9.72
C TYR A 260 0.02 5.61 10.49
N PRO A 261 -1.01 6.14 9.82
CA PRO A 261 -2.22 6.62 10.49
C PRO A 261 -2.95 5.48 11.20
N GLN A 262 -3.22 5.66 12.49
CA GLN A 262 -4.00 4.73 13.31
C GLN A 262 -5.47 5.20 13.33
N ILE A 263 -6.18 4.96 12.23
CA ILE A 263 -7.56 5.42 12.06
C ILE A 263 -8.51 4.56 12.89
N ASP A 264 -9.23 5.16 13.82
CA ASP A 264 -10.35 4.54 14.50
C ASP A 264 -11.60 4.67 13.63
N GLN A 265 -12.02 3.55 13.02
CA GLN A 265 -13.20 3.46 12.16
C GLN A 265 -14.48 3.96 12.85
N TRP A 266 -14.54 3.88 14.19
CA TRP A 266 -15.71 4.22 14.98
C TRP A 266 -15.74 5.69 15.43
N TRP A 267 -14.68 6.45 15.16
CA TRP A 267 -14.51 7.78 15.72
C TRP A 267 -14.79 8.89 14.70
N VAL A 268 -15.71 9.78 15.07
CA VAL A 268 -16.01 11.04 14.39
C VAL A 268 -15.42 12.19 15.20
N SER A 269 -14.67 13.08 14.57
CA SER A 269 -14.28 14.35 15.18
C SER A 269 -15.16 15.49 14.71
N VAL A 270 -15.48 16.40 15.64
CA VAL A 270 -16.33 17.56 15.37
C VAL A 270 -15.51 18.85 15.50
N MET A 271 -15.30 19.51 14.36
CA MET A 271 -14.63 20.80 14.20
C MET A 271 -15.71 21.89 14.12
N MET A 272 -15.89 22.67 15.18
CA MET A 272 -16.96 23.67 15.21
C MET A 272 -16.59 24.87 16.10
N PRO A 273 -17.30 26.01 15.97
CA PRO A 273 -17.08 27.13 16.87
C PRO A 273 -17.36 26.76 18.33
N PHE A 274 -16.50 27.23 19.25
CA PHE A 274 -16.57 26.91 20.68
C PHE A 274 -17.63 27.71 21.48
N ASP A 275 -18.39 28.59 20.83
CA ASP A 275 -19.42 29.39 21.51
C ASP A 275 -20.53 28.47 22.07
N ASP A 276 -20.98 28.69 23.32
CA ASP A 276 -21.97 27.84 24.02
C ASP A 276 -23.28 27.60 23.25
N LYS A 277 -23.63 28.54 22.35
CA LYS A 277 -24.78 28.41 21.45
C LYS A 277 -24.74 27.13 20.59
N PHE A 278 -23.55 26.60 20.31
CA PHE A 278 -23.35 25.39 19.52
C PHE A 278 -23.46 24.09 20.32
N ASN A 279 -23.60 24.13 21.65
CA ASN A 279 -23.67 22.93 22.49
C ASN A 279 -24.86 22.02 22.12
N GLN A 280 -26.00 22.61 21.71
CA GLN A 280 -27.14 21.84 21.24
C GLN A 280 -26.88 21.18 19.89
N VAL A 281 -26.23 21.89 18.96
CA VAL A 281 -25.82 21.33 17.66
C VAL A 281 -24.82 20.19 17.86
N ASN A 282 -23.82 20.35 18.74
CA ASN A 282 -22.89 19.28 19.09
C ASN A 282 -23.62 18.05 19.63
N SER A 283 -24.57 18.26 20.55
CA SER A 283 -25.40 17.19 21.09
C SER A 283 -26.21 16.47 20.01
N THR A 284 -26.69 17.19 19.01
CA THR A 284 -27.35 16.60 17.84
C THR A 284 -26.40 15.76 17.00
N ILE A 285 -25.17 16.23 16.74
CA ILE A 285 -24.16 15.46 16.00
C ILE A 285 -23.81 14.16 16.74
N LYS A 286 -23.62 14.23 18.07
CA LYS A 286 -23.37 13.06 18.91
C LYS A 286 -24.51 12.05 18.84
N LYS A 287 -25.76 12.50 18.98
CA LYS A 287 -26.94 11.63 18.82
C LYS A 287 -27.01 10.98 17.44
N ALA A 288 -26.66 11.72 16.39
CA ALA A 288 -26.63 11.17 15.03
C ALA A 288 -25.55 10.09 14.86
N ALA A 289 -24.36 10.31 15.41
CA ALA A 289 -23.27 9.33 15.39
C ALA A 289 -23.61 8.08 16.22
N GLU A 290 -24.12 8.26 17.44
CA GLU A 290 -24.51 7.16 18.34
C GLU A 290 -25.57 6.24 17.72
N ALA A 291 -26.54 6.82 16.99
CA ALA A 291 -27.59 6.06 16.30
C ALA A 291 -27.06 5.11 15.22
N VAL A 292 -25.80 5.25 14.81
CA VAL A 292 -25.12 4.40 13.81
C VAL A 292 -23.88 3.70 14.37
N ASN A 293 -23.78 3.64 15.70
CA ASN A 293 -22.68 3.05 16.47
C ASN A 293 -21.33 3.73 16.22
N LEU A 294 -21.33 5.04 15.99
CA LEU A 294 -20.12 5.87 15.97
C LEU A 294 -20.03 6.70 17.26
N LYS A 295 -18.81 7.01 17.68
CA LYS A 295 -18.53 7.94 18.78
C LYS A 295 -18.12 9.28 18.18
N ALA A 296 -18.81 10.36 18.55
CA ALA A 296 -18.43 11.70 18.12
C ALA A 296 -17.89 12.52 19.29
N ASP A 297 -16.66 13.03 19.14
CA ASP A 297 -16.05 13.95 20.11
C ASP A 297 -15.75 15.30 19.46
N ARG A 298 -16.14 16.37 20.15
CA ARG A 298 -15.78 17.74 19.79
C ARG A 298 -14.38 18.02 20.33
N VAL A 299 -13.56 18.72 19.55
CA VAL A 299 -12.14 19.00 19.88
C VAL A 299 -11.95 19.57 21.29
N ASP A 300 -12.85 20.44 21.73
CA ASP A 300 -12.83 21.09 23.06
C ASP A 300 -13.31 20.19 24.22
N ASP A 301 -14.15 19.18 23.95
CA ASP A 301 -14.56 18.19 24.94
C ASP A 301 -13.36 17.31 25.37
N ILE A 302 -12.27 17.35 24.60
CA ILE A 302 -11.02 16.59 24.78
C ILE A 302 -9.93 17.36 25.55
N TRP A 303 -10.17 18.58 26.09
CA TRP A 303 -9.63 19.11 27.38
C TRP A 303 -9.60 20.65 27.49
N LYS A 304 -9.79 21.11 28.74
CA LYS A 304 -9.66 22.49 29.23
C LYS A 304 -8.19 22.89 29.47
N LYS A 305 -7.44 23.28 28.43
CA LYS A 305 -6.25 24.16 28.47
C LYS A 305 -5.71 24.26 27.04
N ASP A 306 -5.61 25.48 26.52
CA ASP A 306 -4.93 25.90 25.29
C ASP A 306 -4.56 24.74 24.35
N ALA A 307 -5.54 24.27 23.56
CA ALA A 307 -5.34 23.14 22.66
C ALA A 307 -4.10 23.39 21.77
N ILE A 308 -3.06 22.57 21.95
CA ILE A 308 -1.88 22.62 21.10
C ILE A 308 -2.31 22.06 19.76
N ILE A 309 -1.92 22.72 18.67
CA ILE A 309 -2.28 22.31 17.31
C ILE A 309 -2.00 20.82 17.02
N GLN A 310 -1.02 20.22 17.70
CA GLN A 310 -0.72 18.80 17.62
C GLN A 310 -1.91 17.90 18.02
N ASP A 311 -2.66 18.25 19.06
CA ASP A 311 -3.76 17.42 19.56
C ASP A 311 -4.94 17.42 18.58
N ILE A 312 -5.22 18.58 17.98
CA ILE A 312 -6.22 18.74 16.93
C ILE A 312 -5.86 17.89 15.71
N VAL A 313 -4.59 17.93 15.30
CA VAL A 313 -4.09 17.12 14.19
C VAL A 313 -4.22 15.63 14.51
N ASN A 314 -3.82 15.21 15.72
CA ASN A 314 -3.93 13.81 16.14
C ASN A 314 -5.39 13.34 16.13
N LEU A 315 -6.33 14.17 16.60
CA LEU A 315 -7.75 13.85 16.58
C LEU A 315 -8.27 13.70 15.14
N ILE A 316 -7.93 14.64 14.25
CA ILE A 316 -8.29 14.57 12.83
C ILE A 316 -7.70 13.30 12.20
N ASP A 317 -6.43 13.01 12.48
CA ASP A 317 -5.70 11.89 11.89
C ASP A 317 -6.21 10.51 12.37
N GLN A 318 -6.72 10.44 13.59
CA GLN A 318 -7.30 9.21 14.15
C GLN A 318 -8.78 9.04 13.80
N SER A 319 -9.47 10.09 13.34
CA SER A 319 -10.89 10.02 13.02
C SER A 319 -11.14 9.38 11.64
N SER A 320 -12.17 8.54 11.55
CA SER A 320 -12.66 8.03 10.27
C SER A 320 -13.47 9.09 9.51
N ILE A 321 -14.19 9.95 10.24
CA ILE A 321 -15.02 11.02 9.67
C ILE A 321 -14.80 12.32 10.44
N VAL A 322 -14.68 13.44 9.71
CA VAL A 322 -14.57 14.78 10.29
C VAL A 322 -15.81 15.60 9.96
N VAL A 323 -16.56 16.05 10.96
CA VAL A 323 -17.68 16.98 10.78
C VAL A 323 -17.18 18.40 11.01
N CYS A 324 -17.34 19.27 10.03
CA CYS A 324 -16.94 20.68 10.12
C CYS A 324 -18.15 21.61 10.06
N ASP A 325 -18.39 22.38 11.12
CA ASP A 325 -19.41 23.42 11.16
C ASP A 325 -18.85 24.78 10.72
N CYS A 326 -19.14 25.14 9.48
CA CYS A 326 -18.66 26.38 8.87
C CYS A 326 -19.42 27.63 9.34
N THR A 327 -20.44 27.50 10.19
CA THR A 327 -21.31 28.61 10.62
C THR A 327 -20.51 29.77 11.21
N GLY A 328 -20.80 30.98 10.74
CA GLY A 328 -20.14 32.21 11.19
C GLY A 328 -18.69 32.36 10.72
N LYS A 329 -18.23 31.53 9.76
CA LYS A 329 -16.92 31.64 9.09
C LYS A 329 -15.72 31.70 10.04
N LYS A 330 -15.68 30.83 11.06
CA LYS A 330 -14.56 30.85 12.02
C LYS A 330 -13.25 30.38 11.35
N PRO A 331 -12.16 31.16 11.38
CA PRO A 331 -10.89 30.80 10.74
C PRO A 331 -10.32 29.45 11.21
N ASN A 332 -10.46 29.13 12.50
CA ASN A 332 -9.93 27.89 13.06
C ASN A 332 -10.56 26.64 12.43
N VAL A 333 -11.88 26.65 12.21
CA VAL A 333 -12.59 25.52 11.58
C VAL A 333 -12.10 25.30 10.15
N PHE A 334 -11.80 26.38 9.40
CA PHE A 334 -11.26 26.25 8.06
C PHE A 334 -9.80 25.78 8.04
N TYR A 335 -9.02 26.17 9.05
CA TYR A 335 -7.66 25.67 9.24
C TYR A 335 -7.68 24.15 9.50
N GLU A 336 -8.54 23.70 10.40
CA GLU A 336 -8.81 22.29 10.71
C GLU A 336 -9.29 21.50 9.49
N LEU A 337 -10.25 22.06 8.74
CA LEU A 337 -10.72 21.48 7.48
C LEU A 337 -9.58 21.33 6.45
N GLY A 338 -8.69 22.31 6.35
CA GLY A 338 -7.50 22.24 5.49
C GLY A 338 -6.56 21.10 5.87
N ILE A 339 -6.36 20.86 7.18
CA ILE A 339 -5.60 19.71 7.68
C ILE A 339 -6.31 18.40 7.31
N ALA A 340 -7.62 18.29 7.54
CA ALA A 340 -8.41 17.12 7.20
C ALA A 340 -8.33 16.78 5.69
N HIS A 341 -8.42 17.79 4.82
CA HIS A 341 -8.22 17.63 3.37
C HIS A 341 -6.81 17.11 3.04
N THR A 342 -5.78 17.65 3.69
CA THR A 342 -4.39 17.27 3.43
C THR A 342 -4.11 15.83 3.83
N LEU A 343 -4.74 15.36 4.91
CA LEU A 343 -4.66 13.98 5.40
C LEU A 343 -5.59 13.01 4.65
N GLY A 344 -6.40 13.51 3.71
CA GLY A 344 -7.32 12.68 2.92
C GLY A 344 -8.49 12.11 3.73
N ARG A 345 -8.91 12.79 4.81
CA ARG A 345 -10.00 12.33 5.68
C ARG A 345 -11.35 12.51 5.01
N GLU A 346 -12.27 11.56 5.24
CA GLU A 346 -13.67 11.74 4.87
C GLU A 346 -14.28 12.85 5.74
N PHE A 347 -15.04 13.76 5.13
CA PHE A 347 -15.57 14.92 5.83
C PHE A 347 -17.04 15.21 5.49
N ILE A 348 -17.71 15.88 6.43
CA ILE A 348 -19.07 16.38 6.29
C ILE A 348 -19.06 17.85 6.68
N LEU A 349 -19.40 18.71 5.72
CA LEU A 349 -19.60 20.13 5.98
C LEU A 349 -21.04 20.37 6.45
N ILE A 350 -21.20 21.17 7.50
CA ILE A 350 -22.51 21.65 7.95
C ILE A 350 -22.49 23.18 8.09
N THR A 351 -23.63 23.84 7.92
CA THR A 351 -23.73 25.29 8.10
C THR A 351 -25.16 25.75 8.39
N GLN A 352 -25.32 26.82 9.16
CA GLN A 352 -26.60 27.53 9.30
C GLN A 352 -26.89 28.48 8.12
N ASN A 353 -25.83 28.92 7.42
CA ASN A 353 -25.94 29.86 6.31
C ASN A 353 -24.98 29.48 5.17
N GLU A 354 -25.51 29.30 3.96
CA GLU A 354 -24.71 28.94 2.78
C GLU A 354 -23.65 29.99 2.45
N ASN A 355 -23.90 31.24 2.83
CA ASN A 355 -22.92 32.32 2.65
C ASN A 355 -21.69 32.13 3.53
N ASP A 356 -21.75 31.27 4.55
CA ASP A 356 -20.63 30.91 5.41
C ASP A 356 -19.64 29.95 4.75
N ILE A 357 -20.02 29.31 3.64
CA ILE A 357 -19.12 28.46 2.86
C ILE A 357 -18.28 29.34 1.90
N PRO A 358 -16.94 29.35 2.04
CA PRO A 358 -16.04 30.04 1.11
C PRO A 358 -16.21 29.56 -0.33
N PHE A 359 -15.93 30.42 -1.30
CA PHE A 359 -16.08 30.11 -2.73
C PHE A 359 -15.37 28.81 -3.12
N ASP A 360 -14.14 28.60 -2.64
CA ASP A 360 -13.34 27.42 -2.92
C ASP A 360 -13.96 26.12 -2.39
N LEU A 361 -14.89 26.18 -1.43
CA LEU A 361 -15.57 25.03 -0.83
C LEU A 361 -17.02 24.88 -1.31
N LYS A 362 -17.58 25.84 -2.05
CA LYS A 362 -19.00 25.82 -2.47
C LYS A 362 -19.37 24.66 -3.39
N HIS A 363 -18.40 24.09 -4.09
CA HIS A 363 -18.60 22.94 -4.96
C HIS A 363 -18.70 21.62 -4.18
N LEU A 364 -18.31 21.63 -2.91
CA LEU A 364 -18.43 20.49 -2.01
C LEU A 364 -19.86 20.41 -1.47
N ARG A 365 -20.31 19.19 -1.17
CA ARG A 365 -21.60 18.97 -0.52
C ARG A 365 -21.54 19.44 0.93
N TYR A 366 -22.58 20.13 1.38
CA TYR A 366 -22.75 20.53 2.77
C TYR A 366 -24.22 20.38 3.19
N ILE A 367 -24.45 20.17 4.48
CA ILE A 367 -25.78 20.10 5.08
C ILE A 367 -26.13 21.48 5.66
N LYS A 368 -27.20 22.09 5.15
CA LYS A 368 -27.73 23.33 5.71
C LYS A 368 -28.74 23.01 6.82
N TYR A 369 -28.59 23.63 7.98
CA TYR A 369 -29.49 23.40 9.11
C TYR A 369 -30.00 24.71 9.74
N LEU A 370 -31.07 24.59 10.55
CA LEU A 370 -31.56 25.68 11.40
C LEU A 370 -31.34 25.29 12.86
N ASP A 371 -30.86 26.21 13.69
CA ASP A 371 -30.64 25.96 15.12
C ASP A 371 -31.91 26.15 15.95
N ASN A 372 -32.98 25.46 15.55
CA ASN A 372 -34.21 25.30 16.31
C ASN A 372 -34.51 23.80 16.46
N GLY A 373 -35.60 23.44 17.16
CA GLY A 373 -35.92 22.03 17.44
C GLY A 373 -36.03 21.18 16.17
N GLU A 374 -36.89 21.61 15.24
CA GLU A 374 -37.15 20.91 13.97
C GLU A 374 -35.90 20.86 13.06
N GLY A 375 -35.16 21.96 12.95
CA GLY A 375 -33.96 22.04 12.13
C GLY A 375 -32.83 21.16 12.66
N ARG A 376 -32.68 21.03 13.98
CA ARG A 376 -31.74 20.08 14.59
C ARG A 376 -32.19 18.63 14.42
N GLU A 377 -33.48 18.34 14.45
CA GLU A 377 -33.98 16.99 14.17
C GLU A 377 -33.69 16.58 12.72
N LYS A 378 -33.92 17.50 11.77
CA LYS A 378 -33.56 17.30 10.37
C LYS A 378 -32.05 17.09 10.17
N LEU A 379 -31.22 17.93 10.80
CA LEU A 379 -29.76 17.76 10.79
C LEU A 379 -29.35 16.38 11.32
N CYS A 380 -29.98 15.90 12.39
CA CYS A 380 -29.70 14.59 12.97
C CYS A 380 -29.93 13.48 11.94
N VAL A 381 -31.07 13.50 11.25
CA VAL A 381 -31.43 12.50 10.23
C VAL A 381 -30.45 12.53 9.05
N GLU A 382 -30.17 13.72 8.50
CA GLU A 382 -29.23 13.84 7.37
C GLU A 382 -27.81 13.41 7.74
N LEU A 383 -27.35 13.73 8.95
CA LEU A 383 -26.06 13.25 9.46
C LEU A 383 -26.04 11.73 9.62
N GLN A 384 -27.10 11.13 10.16
CA GLN A 384 -27.21 9.67 10.29
C GLN A 384 -27.10 8.98 8.92
N GLU A 385 -27.81 9.47 7.91
CA GLU A 385 -27.73 8.93 6.54
C GLU A 385 -26.34 9.09 5.95
N ARG A 386 -25.72 10.26 6.17
CA ARG A 386 -24.38 10.53 5.67
C ARG A 386 -23.33 9.66 6.36
N PHE A 387 -23.41 9.49 7.67
CA PHE A 387 -22.54 8.60 8.44
C PHE A 387 -22.68 7.14 7.97
N LYS A 388 -23.91 6.64 7.75
CA LYS A 388 -24.12 5.30 7.18
C LYS A 388 -23.45 5.15 5.81
N THR A 389 -23.59 6.16 4.96
CA THR A 389 -23.02 6.17 3.60
C THR A 389 -21.49 6.18 3.63
N LEU A 390 -20.88 6.93 4.54
CA LEU A 390 -19.43 7.00 4.66
C LEU A 390 -18.86 5.75 5.30
N LYS A 391 -19.54 5.22 6.33
CA LYS A 391 -19.17 3.96 6.97
C LYS A 391 -19.19 2.78 6.00
N SER A 392 -20.14 2.74 5.04
CA SER A 392 -20.19 1.65 4.05
C SER A 392 -19.14 1.72 2.93
N ARG A 393 -18.28 2.74 2.92
CA ARG A 393 -17.17 2.86 1.94
C ARG A 393 -15.88 2.24 2.45
N HIS A 394 -15.83 1.95 3.73
CA HIS A 394 -14.76 1.29 4.45
C HIS A 394 -15.25 -0.08 4.91
#